data_AF-A0A0D3E7Q8-F1
#
_entry.id   AF-A0A0D3E7Q8-F1
#
_cell.length_a   1.000
_cell.length_b   1.000
_cell.length_c   1.000
_cell.angle_alpha   90.00
_cell.angle_beta   90.00
_cell.angle_gamma   90.00
#
_symmetry.space_group_name_H-M   'P 1'
#
loop_
_entity.id
_entity.type
_entity.pdbx_description
1 polymer ?
#
loop_
_entity_poly.entity_id
_entity_poly.type
_entity_poly.pdbx_seq_one_letter_code
_entity_poly.pdbx_strand_id
1 'polypeptide(L)'
;MKKITETIKIGNKSPPEHIAESIIFLKKHLDENLTHDYASVEDPAELWQALKERFDNQREVNLPHALEEWKNLRFQDFQKVEDYNSAVLRIVSLLKYCGNPVSEAKMMNKTYNTFHKQLHFVPKIYRKCGYTRFSELMVAVMLAEKNNELLIKNPNSRPTGAKAFPEVNATAIENSERRN
;
A
#
# COMPACT_ATOMS: atom_id res chain seq x y z
N MET A 1 0.36 -32.81 2.65
CA MET A 1 -0.80 -31.90 2.58
C MET A 1 -2.15 -32.62 2.42
N LYS A 2 -2.35 -33.53 1.44
CA LYS A 2 -3.64 -34.26 1.27
C LYS A 2 -4.17 -34.92 2.56
N LYS A 3 -3.28 -35.49 3.39
CA LYS A 3 -3.65 -36.13 4.66
C LYS A 3 -4.31 -35.17 5.67
N ILE A 4 -3.79 -33.95 5.83
CA ILE A 4 -4.28 -32.96 6.81
C ILE A 4 -5.65 -32.41 6.39
N THR A 5 -5.87 -32.19 5.09
CA THR A 5 -7.15 -31.68 4.59
C THR A 5 -8.31 -32.66 4.77
N GLU A 6 -8.02 -33.94 4.98
CA GLU A 6 -9.03 -34.97 5.26
C GLU A 6 -9.38 -35.05 6.75
N THR A 7 -8.39 -34.86 7.64
CA THR A 7 -8.58 -34.92 9.10
C THR A 7 -9.33 -33.71 9.67
N ILE A 8 -9.33 -32.55 8.99
CA ILE A 8 -10.07 -31.36 9.45
C ILE A 8 -11.57 -31.40 9.12
N LYS A 9 -12.03 -32.46 8.43
CA LYS A 9 -13.45 -32.62 8.12
C LYS A 9 -14.17 -33.25 9.32
N ILE A 10 -15.34 -32.70 9.65
CA ILE A 10 -16.23 -33.27 10.68
C ILE A 10 -16.61 -34.70 10.28
N GLY A 11 -16.47 -35.65 11.20
CA GLY A 11 -16.78 -37.06 10.95
C GLY A 11 -15.76 -37.78 10.06
N ASN A 12 -14.52 -37.27 9.97
CA ASN A 12 -13.45 -37.98 9.27
C ASN A 12 -13.19 -39.36 9.91
N LYS A 13 -12.72 -40.30 9.09
CA LYS A 13 -12.39 -41.67 9.50
C LYS A 13 -10.90 -41.94 9.37
N SER A 14 -10.09 -40.89 9.51
CA SER A 14 -8.65 -41.00 9.36
C SER A 14 -8.05 -41.87 10.48
N PRO A 15 -6.95 -42.59 10.22
CA PRO A 15 -6.23 -43.30 11.26
C PRO A 15 -5.79 -42.37 12.41
N PRO A 16 -5.72 -42.85 13.67
CA PRO A 16 -5.29 -42.05 14.82
C PRO A 16 -3.93 -41.37 14.63
N GLU A 17 -2.99 -42.03 13.96
CA GLU A 17 -1.66 -41.48 13.65
C GLU A 17 -1.76 -40.22 12.76
N HIS A 18 -2.62 -40.24 11.73
CA HIS A 18 -2.84 -39.07 10.88
C HIS A 18 -3.56 -37.93 11.61
N ILE A 19 -4.46 -38.26 12.54
CA ILE A 19 -5.13 -37.28 13.40
C ILE A 19 -4.08 -36.58 14.29
N ALA A 20 -3.22 -37.36 14.95
CA ALA A 20 -2.14 -36.86 15.79
C ALA A 20 -1.13 -36.00 15.01
N GLU A 21 -0.68 -36.45 13.84
CA GLU A 21 0.19 -35.66 12.96
C GLU A 21 -0.44 -34.32 12.58
N SER A 22 -1.74 -34.33 12.29
CA SER A 22 -2.45 -33.14 11.84
C SER A 22 -2.64 -32.12 12.97
N ILE A 23 -3.01 -32.56 14.18
CA ILE A 23 -3.16 -31.63 15.31
C ILE A 23 -1.82 -31.01 15.71
N ILE A 24 -0.73 -31.80 15.72
CA ILE A 24 0.63 -31.30 15.99
C ILE A 24 1.03 -30.27 14.92
N PHE A 25 0.79 -30.60 13.64
CA PHE A 25 1.10 -29.70 12.54
C PHE A 25 0.35 -28.38 12.65
N LEU A 26 -0.97 -28.42 12.92
CA LEU A 26 -1.78 -27.21 13.06
C LEU A 26 -1.28 -26.35 14.20
N LYS A 27 -1.15 -26.91 15.41
CA LYS A 27 -0.70 -26.16 16.61
C LYS A 27 0.69 -25.55 16.44
N LYS A 28 1.61 -26.25 15.76
CA LYS A 28 2.97 -25.74 15.51
C LYS A 28 3.00 -24.46 14.66
N HIS A 29 1.99 -24.23 13.82
CA HIS A 29 1.93 -23.08 12.91
C HIS A 29 0.92 -22.02 13.34
N LEU A 30 0.31 -22.18 14.51
CA LEU A 30 -0.52 -21.13 15.10
C LEU A 30 0.38 -20.07 15.75
N ASP A 31 -0.17 -18.85 15.84
CA ASP A 31 0.39 -17.84 16.74
C ASP A 31 0.49 -18.40 18.17
N GLU A 32 1.47 -17.93 18.95
CA GLU A 32 1.71 -18.43 20.30
C GLU A 32 0.45 -18.29 21.19
N ASN A 33 -0.27 -17.18 21.08
CA ASN A 33 -1.51 -16.97 21.84
C ASN A 33 -2.60 -17.95 21.43
N LEU A 34 -2.77 -18.18 20.12
CA LEU A 34 -3.74 -19.16 19.63
C LEU A 34 -3.36 -20.59 20.05
N THR A 35 -2.07 -20.89 20.08
CA THR A 35 -1.58 -22.19 20.56
C THR A 35 -1.94 -22.41 22.02
N HIS A 36 -1.81 -21.38 22.85
CA HIS A 36 -2.21 -21.41 24.26
C HIS A 36 -3.73 -21.54 24.42
N ASP A 37 -4.52 -20.71 23.72
CA ASP A 37 -5.99 -20.69 23.77
C ASP A 37 -6.61 -22.06 23.42
N TYR A 38 -5.98 -22.79 22.50
CA TYR A 38 -6.48 -24.08 21.99
C TYR A 38 -5.61 -25.27 22.43
N ALA A 39 -4.83 -25.13 23.51
CA ALA A 39 -3.91 -26.16 23.96
C ALA A 39 -4.59 -27.50 24.25
N SER A 40 -5.81 -27.48 24.80
CA SER A 40 -6.60 -28.66 25.15
C SER A 40 -7.33 -29.34 23.98
N VAL A 41 -7.40 -28.71 22.80
CA VAL A 41 -8.12 -29.29 21.65
C VAL A 41 -7.27 -30.36 21.00
N GLU A 42 -7.70 -31.61 21.02
CA GLU A 42 -6.94 -32.75 20.48
C GLU A 42 -7.42 -33.17 19.08
N ASP A 43 -8.66 -32.83 18.72
CA ASP A 43 -9.23 -33.14 17.41
C ASP A 43 -8.94 -32.03 16.37
N PRO A 44 -8.33 -32.36 15.20
CA PRO A 44 -8.04 -31.39 14.16
C PRO A 44 -9.28 -30.73 13.56
N ALA A 45 -10.42 -31.43 13.46
CA ALA A 45 -11.63 -30.87 12.89
C ALA A 45 -12.29 -29.87 13.85
N GLU A 46 -12.32 -30.19 15.15
CA GLU A 46 -12.73 -29.27 16.20
C GLU A 46 -11.86 -28.01 16.22
N LEU A 47 -10.52 -28.16 16.22
CA LEU A 47 -9.59 -27.03 16.20
C LEU A 47 -9.83 -26.15 14.97
N TRP A 48 -9.93 -26.77 13.78
CA TRP A 48 -10.18 -26.05 12.55
C TRP A 48 -11.50 -25.27 12.58
N GLN A 49 -12.56 -25.91 13.07
CA GLN A 49 -13.88 -25.27 13.15
C GLN A 49 -13.90 -24.11 14.14
N ALA A 50 -13.27 -24.26 15.31
CA ALA A 50 -13.17 -23.21 16.32
C ALA A 50 -12.36 -22.01 15.81
N LEU A 51 -11.23 -22.26 15.12
CA LEU A 51 -10.45 -21.20 14.48
C LEU A 51 -11.25 -20.50 13.39
N LYS A 52 -11.92 -21.27 12.52
CA LYS A 52 -12.77 -20.73 11.45
C LYS A 52 -13.84 -19.81 12.02
N GLU A 53 -14.56 -20.26 13.05
CA GLU A 53 -15.60 -19.46 13.71
C GLU A 53 -15.03 -18.18 14.33
N ARG A 54 -13.91 -18.25 15.04
CA ARG A 54 -13.24 -17.07 15.61
C ARG A 54 -12.88 -16.03 14.54
N PHE A 55 -12.28 -16.45 13.43
CA PHE A 55 -11.87 -15.54 12.36
C PHE A 55 -13.06 -15.04 11.53
N ASP A 56 -14.10 -15.86 11.32
CA ASP A 56 -15.36 -15.43 10.72
C ASP A 56 -16.03 -14.35 11.59
N ASN A 57 -16.08 -14.53 12.91
CA ASN A 57 -16.61 -13.52 13.83
C ASN A 57 -15.80 -12.22 13.79
N GLN A 58 -14.46 -12.31 13.79
CA GLN A 58 -13.61 -11.12 13.62
C GLN A 58 -13.86 -10.42 12.28
N ARG A 59 -14.13 -11.18 11.22
CA ARG A 59 -14.43 -10.65 9.90
C ARG A 59 -15.72 -9.83 9.90
N GLU A 60 -16.78 -10.35 10.51
CA GLU A 60 -18.06 -9.64 10.67
C GLU A 60 -17.91 -8.36 11.49
N VAL A 61 -17.14 -8.40 12.58
CA VAL A 61 -16.90 -7.21 13.44
C VAL A 61 -16.08 -6.14 12.71
N ASN A 62 -15.07 -6.54 11.94
CA ASN A 62 -14.17 -5.59 11.27
C ASN A 62 -14.76 -4.96 10.00
N LEU A 63 -15.69 -5.63 9.33
CA LEU A 63 -16.21 -5.19 8.04
C LEU A 63 -16.86 -3.78 8.09
N PRO A 64 -17.79 -3.48 9.02
CA PRO A 64 -18.41 -2.15 9.10
C PRO A 64 -17.37 -1.03 9.28
N HIS A 65 -16.40 -1.25 10.17
CA HIS A 65 -15.32 -0.29 10.42
C HIS A 65 -14.46 -0.07 9.17
N ALA A 66 -14.05 -1.15 8.50
CA ALA A 66 -13.25 -1.05 7.28
C ALA A 66 -13.98 -0.32 6.13
N LEU A 67 -15.30 -0.53 6.01
CA LEU A 67 -16.14 0.17 5.03
C LEU A 67 -16.25 1.67 5.36
N GLU A 68 -16.39 2.02 6.64
CA GLU A 68 -16.42 3.41 7.08
C GLU A 68 -15.08 4.11 6.86
N GLU A 69 -13.97 3.50 7.27
CA GLU A 69 -12.62 4.01 7.00
C GLU A 69 -12.42 4.21 5.49
N TRP A 70 -12.80 3.22 4.68
CA TRP A 70 -12.71 3.34 3.23
C TRP A 70 -13.56 4.49 2.68
N LYS A 71 -14.79 4.66 3.17
CA LYS A 71 -15.70 5.74 2.76
C LYS A 71 -15.10 7.11 3.08
N ASN A 72 -14.55 7.28 4.27
CA ASN A 72 -14.05 8.55 4.78
C ASN A 72 -12.61 8.85 4.38
N LEU A 73 -11.87 7.88 3.84
CA LEU A 73 -10.50 8.07 3.36
C LEU A 73 -10.42 9.14 2.26
N ARG A 74 -9.61 10.18 2.46
CA ARG A 74 -9.34 11.22 1.46
C ARG A 74 -7.86 11.53 1.36
N PHE A 75 -7.35 11.64 0.14
CA PHE A 75 -5.95 11.96 -0.11
C PHE A 75 -5.54 13.29 0.52
N GLN A 76 -6.39 14.31 0.44
CA GLN A 76 -6.15 15.64 1.02
C GLN A 76 -5.99 15.69 2.54
N ASP A 77 -6.39 14.64 3.27
CA ASP A 77 -6.31 14.62 4.74
C ASP A 77 -4.92 14.18 5.23
N PHE A 78 -4.02 13.78 4.33
CA PHE A 78 -2.67 13.32 4.63
C PHE A 78 -1.64 14.39 4.28
N GLN A 79 -0.69 14.60 5.18
CA GLN A 79 0.43 15.52 4.95
C GLN A 79 1.44 14.94 3.96
N LYS A 80 1.65 13.62 3.99
CA LYS A 80 2.58 12.92 3.10
C LYS A 80 1.90 11.86 2.26
N VAL A 81 2.38 11.67 1.03
CA VAL A 81 1.89 10.63 0.13
C VAL A 81 2.16 9.22 0.69
N GLU A 82 3.27 9.02 1.41
CA GLU A 82 3.61 7.73 2.03
C GLU A 82 2.59 7.27 3.08
N ASP A 83 2.07 8.21 3.87
CA ASP A 83 1.08 7.93 4.91
C ASP A 83 -0.27 7.55 4.28
N TYR A 84 -0.68 8.27 3.23
CA TYR A 84 -1.88 7.94 2.47
C TYR A 84 -1.78 6.56 1.82
N ASN A 85 -0.65 6.26 1.17
CA ASN A 85 -0.41 4.98 0.53
C ASN A 85 -0.52 3.83 1.54
N SER A 86 0.10 3.98 2.70
CA SER A 86 0.03 3.01 3.80
C SER A 86 -1.41 2.80 4.30
N ALA A 87 -2.17 3.89 4.46
CA ALA A 87 -3.57 3.82 4.88
C ALA A 87 -4.47 3.10 3.87
N VAL A 88 -4.32 3.39 2.57
CA VAL A 88 -5.05 2.68 1.50
C VAL A 88 -4.73 1.19 1.56
N LEU A 89 -3.45 0.80 1.60
CA LEU A 89 -3.04 -0.60 1.59
C LEU A 89 -3.55 -1.36 2.83
N ARG A 90 -3.52 -0.73 4.02
CA ARG A 90 -4.09 -1.31 5.24
C ARG A 90 -5.58 -1.57 5.10
N ILE A 91 -6.36 -0.55 4.72
CA ILE A 91 -7.82 -0.64 4.61
C ILE A 91 -8.23 -1.65 3.52
N VAL A 92 -7.57 -1.61 2.36
CA VAL A 92 -7.86 -2.53 1.26
C VAL A 92 -7.53 -3.98 1.63
N SER A 93 -6.43 -4.21 2.38
CA SER A 93 -6.08 -5.54 2.88
C SER A 93 -7.12 -6.06 3.87
N LEU A 94 -7.59 -5.20 4.77
CA LEU A 94 -8.64 -5.55 5.73
C LEU A 94 -9.97 -5.83 5.02
N LEU A 95 -10.37 -5.02 4.03
CA LEU A 95 -11.56 -5.25 3.22
C LEU A 95 -11.46 -6.55 2.41
N LYS A 96 -10.29 -6.87 1.86
CA LYS A 96 -10.03 -8.15 1.18
C LYS A 96 -10.18 -9.33 2.14
N TYR A 97 -9.59 -9.23 3.34
CA TYR A 97 -9.80 -10.21 4.42
C TYR A 97 -11.30 -10.35 4.74
N CYS A 98 -12.04 -9.24 4.72
CA CYS A 98 -13.48 -9.18 4.93
C CYS A 98 -14.35 -9.63 3.75
N GLY A 99 -13.78 -10.29 2.73
CA GLY A 99 -14.54 -10.76 1.56
C GLY A 99 -15.03 -9.64 0.64
N ASN A 100 -14.54 -8.41 0.82
CA ASN A 100 -14.94 -7.21 0.10
C ASN A 100 -13.75 -6.59 -0.67
N PRO A 101 -13.15 -7.29 -1.65
CA PRO A 101 -11.95 -6.82 -2.32
C PRO A 101 -12.18 -5.49 -3.06
N VAL A 102 -11.22 -4.58 -2.94
CA VAL A 102 -11.19 -3.31 -3.68
C VAL A 102 -10.26 -3.46 -4.89
N SER A 103 -10.73 -3.08 -6.07
CA SER A 103 -9.92 -3.15 -7.29
C SER A 103 -8.90 -1.99 -7.38
N GLU A 104 -7.83 -2.21 -8.13
CA GLU A 104 -6.83 -1.17 -8.47
C GLU A 104 -7.49 0.12 -8.97
N ALA A 105 -8.45 -0.01 -9.90
CA ALA A 105 -9.19 1.14 -10.43
C ALA A 105 -10.00 1.89 -9.34
N LYS A 106 -10.59 1.18 -8.38
CA LYS A 106 -11.28 1.83 -7.23
C LYS A 106 -10.29 2.58 -6.35
N MET A 107 -9.11 2.02 -6.08
CA MET A 107 -8.04 2.68 -5.32
C MET A 107 -7.58 3.96 -6.01
N MET A 108 -7.27 3.88 -7.30
CA MET A 108 -6.85 5.04 -8.09
C MET A 108 -7.95 6.11 -8.17
N ASN A 109 -9.20 5.72 -8.44
CA ASN A 109 -10.32 6.66 -8.45
C ASN A 109 -10.54 7.32 -7.09
N LYS A 110 -10.37 6.59 -5.98
CA LYS A 110 -10.43 7.14 -4.63
C LYS A 110 -9.38 8.24 -4.47
N THR A 111 -8.14 8.00 -4.89
CA THR A 111 -7.07 9.01 -4.85
C THR A 111 -7.43 10.23 -5.68
N TYR A 112 -7.76 10.04 -6.97
CA TYR A 112 -8.03 11.15 -7.88
C TYR A 112 -9.19 12.04 -7.44
N ASN A 113 -10.22 11.49 -6.81
CA ASN A 113 -11.42 12.22 -6.42
C ASN A 113 -11.31 12.90 -5.05
N THR A 114 -10.21 12.68 -4.32
CA THR A 114 -10.04 13.17 -2.95
C THR A 114 -8.82 14.08 -2.77
N PHE A 115 -8.28 14.62 -3.87
CA PHE A 115 -7.31 15.71 -3.83
C PHE A 115 -7.94 16.99 -3.27
N HIS A 116 -7.09 17.83 -2.68
CA HIS A 116 -7.51 19.14 -2.16
C HIS A 116 -8.09 19.98 -3.30
N LYS A 117 -9.15 20.75 -3.02
CA LYS A 117 -9.87 21.54 -4.05
C LYS A 117 -8.96 22.50 -4.82
N GLN A 118 -7.93 23.04 -4.18
CA GLN A 118 -6.94 23.90 -4.83
C GLN A 118 -6.09 23.15 -5.87
N LEU A 119 -5.93 21.84 -5.73
CA LEU A 119 -5.15 20.97 -6.62
C LEU A 119 -6.04 20.20 -7.63
N HIS A 120 -7.23 20.71 -7.95
CA HIS A 120 -8.20 20.03 -8.82
C HIS A 120 -7.69 19.69 -10.24
N PHE A 121 -6.60 20.31 -10.70
CA PHE A 121 -5.97 20.01 -11.99
C PHE A 121 -5.04 18.80 -11.94
N VAL A 122 -4.40 18.52 -10.80
CA VAL A 122 -3.43 17.43 -10.62
C VAL A 122 -4.04 16.05 -10.94
N PRO A 123 -5.25 15.70 -10.44
CA PRO A 123 -5.92 14.47 -10.84
C PRO A 123 -6.17 14.34 -12.34
N LYS A 124 -6.38 15.45 -13.06
CA LYS A 124 -6.61 15.41 -14.52
C LYS A 124 -5.32 15.08 -15.26
N ILE A 125 -4.17 15.54 -14.77
CA ILE A 125 -2.86 15.21 -15.33
C ILE A 125 -2.60 13.71 -15.16
N TYR A 126 -2.68 13.20 -13.94
CA TYR A 126 -2.37 11.79 -13.68
C TYR A 126 -3.31 10.81 -14.38
N ARG A 127 -4.58 11.16 -14.60
CA ARG A 127 -5.50 10.33 -15.41
C ARG A 127 -5.05 10.22 -16.87
N LYS A 128 -4.39 11.23 -17.43
CA LYS A 128 -3.86 11.19 -18.80
C LYS A 128 -2.58 10.36 -18.93
N CYS A 129 -1.89 10.08 -17.82
CA CYS A 129 -0.66 9.27 -17.81
C CYS A 129 -0.93 7.77 -18.05
N GLY A 130 -2.19 7.31 -18.01
CA GLY A 130 -2.54 5.95 -18.41
C GLY A 130 -2.08 4.85 -17.43
N TYR A 131 -1.84 5.19 -16.16
CA TYR A 131 -1.53 4.18 -15.13
C TYR A 131 -2.63 3.13 -15.03
N THR A 132 -2.24 1.88 -14.79
CA THR A 132 -3.18 0.75 -14.65
C THR A 132 -3.16 0.16 -13.24
N ARG A 133 -2.10 0.45 -12.48
CA ARG A 133 -1.93 -0.04 -11.11
C ARG A 133 -1.82 1.13 -10.14
N PHE A 134 -2.41 0.98 -8.96
CA PHE A 134 -2.30 1.94 -7.88
C PHE A 134 -0.85 2.21 -7.49
N SER A 135 0.00 1.18 -7.49
CA SER A 135 1.42 1.33 -7.20
C SER A 135 2.16 2.26 -8.17
N GLU A 136 1.81 2.22 -9.46
CA GLU A 136 2.41 3.10 -10.48
C GLU A 136 2.04 4.56 -10.22
N LEU A 137 0.75 4.81 -9.93
CA LEU A 137 0.27 6.13 -9.55
C LEU A 137 0.96 6.64 -8.28
N MET A 138 1.07 5.81 -7.24
CA MET A 138 1.69 6.21 -5.98
C MET A 138 3.16 6.58 -6.17
N VAL A 139 3.92 5.81 -6.96
CA VAL A 139 5.32 6.16 -7.28
C VAL A 139 5.40 7.52 -7.96
N ALA A 140 4.56 7.79 -8.96
CA ALA A 140 4.57 9.07 -9.65
C ALA A 140 4.22 10.26 -8.74
N VAL A 141 3.25 10.08 -7.84
CA VAL A 141 2.83 11.13 -6.90
C VAL A 141 3.90 11.37 -5.83
N MET A 142 4.51 10.31 -5.28
CA MET A 142 5.63 10.41 -4.33
C MET A 142 6.86 11.11 -4.94
N LEU A 143 7.21 10.80 -6.20
CA LEU A 143 8.30 11.49 -6.90
C LEU A 143 8.02 12.98 -7.07
N ALA A 144 6.78 13.36 -7.39
CA ALA A 144 6.38 14.75 -7.50
C ALA A 144 6.43 15.50 -6.16
N GLU A 145 5.97 14.88 -5.07
CA GLU A 145 6.09 15.41 -3.70
C GLU A 145 7.56 15.68 -3.35
N LYS A 146 8.44 14.69 -3.56
CA LYS A 146 9.87 14.82 -3.27
C LYS A 146 10.55 15.90 -4.11
N ASN A 147 10.21 16.02 -5.39
CA ASN A 147 10.73 17.08 -6.24
C ASN A 147 10.29 18.47 -5.76
N ASN A 148 9.05 18.63 -5.33
CA ASN A 148 8.55 19.89 -4.78
C ASN A 148 9.26 20.26 -3.47
N GLU A 149 9.51 19.30 -2.58
CA GLU A 149 10.29 19.54 -1.36
C GLU A 149 11.70 20.04 -1.68
N LEU A 150 12.36 19.46 -2.68
CA LEU A 150 13.70 19.89 -3.11
C LEU A 150 13.66 21.31 -3.67
N LEU A 151 12.65 21.66 -4.46
CA LEU A 151 12.47 23.02 -4.99
C LEU A 151 12.27 24.05 -3.87
N ILE A 152 11.51 23.72 -2.83
CA ILE A 152 11.31 24.60 -1.65
C ILE A 152 12.61 24.77 -0.85
N LYS A 153 13.48 23.75 -0.81
CA LYS A 153 14.76 23.78 -0.06
C LYS A 153 15.91 24.46 -0.83
N ASN A 154 15.86 24.52 -2.16
CA ASN A 154 16.93 25.05 -3.03
C ASN A 154 17.28 26.56 -2.85
N PRO A 155 16.38 27.47 -2.43
CA PRO A 155 16.75 28.86 -2.18
C PRO A 155 17.86 29.01 -1.13
N ASN A 156 17.99 28.05 -0.21
CA ASN A 156 18.98 28.06 0.87
C ASN A 156 20.31 27.35 0.51
N SER A 157 20.46 26.81 -0.70
CA SER A 157 21.66 26.09 -1.13
C SER A 157 22.61 26.89 -2.03
N ARG A 158 22.30 28.17 -2.32
CA ARG A 158 23.32 29.07 -2.87
C ARG A 158 24.22 29.54 -1.73
N PRO A 159 25.54 29.30 -1.76
CA PRO A 159 26.44 30.07 -0.92
C PRO A 159 26.27 31.54 -1.32
N THR A 160 26.00 32.41 -0.34
CA THR A 160 26.17 33.86 -0.49
C THR A 160 27.64 34.10 -0.88
N GLY A 161 27.92 34.20 -2.19
CA GLY A 161 29.29 34.30 -2.70
C GLY A 161 29.60 33.50 -3.97
N ALA A 162 28.66 32.76 -4.57
CA ALA A 162 28.89 32.20 -5.91
C ALA A 162 29.05 33.35 -6.93
N LYS A 163 30.29 33.60 -7.36
CA LYS A 163 30.65 34.58 -8.39
C LYS A 163 29.71 34.44 -9.60
N ALA A 164 29.14 35.55 -10.05
CA ALA A 164 28.47 35.59 -11.35
C ALA A 164 29.45 35.11 -12.42
N PHE A 165 28.95 34.31 -13.37
CA PHE A 165 29.74 33.91 -14.54
C PHE A 165 30.28 35.18 -15.22
N PRO A 166 31.59 35.28 -15.51
CA PRO A 166 32.10 36.45 -16.18
C PRO A 166 31.48 36.52 -17.58
N GLU A 167 30.80 37.62 -17.85
CA GLU A 167 30.20 37.94 -19.14
C GLU A 167 31.34 38.18 -20.15
N VAL A 168 31.59 37.21 -21.02
CA VAL A 168 32.61 37.34 -22.08
C VAL A 168 32.00 38.09 -23.26
N ASN A 169 32.11 39.42 -23.23
CA ASN A 169 31.88 40.23 -24.43
C ASN A 169 33.09 40.07 -25.36
N ALA A 170 32.96 39.19 -26.36
CA ALA A 170 33.92 39.08 -27.45
C ALA A 170 33.73 40.25 -28.42
N THR A 171 34.40 41.37 -28.15
CA THR A 171 34.63 42.42 -29.16
C THR A 171 36.12 42.47 -29.48
N ALA A 172 36.50 41.92 -30.62
CA ALA A 172 37.54 42.44 -31.52
C ALA A 172 37.85 41.40 -32.61
N ILE A 173 37.47 41.69 -33.86
CA ILE A 173 38.34 41.40 -35.00
C ILE A 173 38.37 42.67 -35.85
N GLU A 174 39.59 43.16 -36.03
CA GLU A 174 40.00 44.39 -36.70
C GLU A 174 39.70 44.37 -38.20
N ASN A 175 39.38 45.55 -38.72
CA ASN A 175 39.35 45.84 -40.15
C ASN A 175 40.74 45.60 -40.75
N SER A 176 40.83 44.70 -41.74
CA SER A 176 41.85 44.83 -42.78
C SER A 176 41.17 45.26 -44.08
N GLU A 177 41.48 46.47 -44.50
CA GLU A 177 41.01 47.07 -45.74
C GLU A 177 41.52 46.27 -46.95
N ARG A 178 40.61 45.92 -47.86
CA ARG A 178 40.95 45.62 -49.27
C ARG A 178 40.14 46.53 -50.18
N ARG A 179 40.78 47.59 -50.67
CA ARG A 179 40.52 48.36 -51.89
C ARG A 179 41.89 48.98 -52.25
N ASN A 180 42.50 48.83 -53.42
CA ASN A 180 42.08 48.41 -54.75
C ASN A 180 43.17 47.52 -55.39
#